data_AF-A0A2A5S3G6-F1
#
_entry.id   AF-A0A2A5S3G6-F1
#
_cell.length_a   1.000
_cell.length_b   1.000
_cell.length_c   1.000
_cell.angle_alpha   90.00
_cell.angle_beta   90.00
_cell.angle_gamma   90.00
#
_symmetry.space_group_name_H-M   'P 1'
#
loop_
_entity.id
_entity.type
_entity.pdbx_description
1 polymer ?
#
loop_
_entity_poly.entity_id
_entity_poly.type
_entity_poly.pdbx_seq_one_letter_code
_entity_poly.pdbx_strand_id
1 'polypeptide(L)'
;MAAKVGDKDVIKLKVQPDGTVEWTATQNHKLVNPFIVISFVDSSEETVGKQAKWVQLALKKAHTLCAFDTYNAIGHSNGGLAWTIYLEQAPSQYTQKMQKLITLGTPFDTQLPLEKKTSSGVETIVETDMLKKLVAAKRKIPKSLDMISIAGEI
;
A
#
# COMPACT_ATOMS: atom_id res chain seq x y z
N MET A 1 15.86 3.72 29.65
CA MET A 1 16.35 4.68 28.64
C MET A 1 15.87 4.20 27.27
N ALA A 2 15.04 4.98 26.57
CA ALA A 2 14.68 4.66 25.19
C ALA A 2 15.91 4.93 24.31
N ALA A 3 16.37 3.93 23.56
CA ALA A 3 17.43 4.14 22.58
C ALA A 3 17.00 5.24 21.61
N LYS A 4 17.81 6.29 21.46
CA LYS A 4 17.65 7.25 20.35
C LYS A 4 17.64 6.43 19.07
N VAL A 5 16.53 6.49 18.32
CA VAL A 5 16.47 5.95 16.96
C VAL A 5 17.54 6.71 16.18
N GLY A 6 18.67 6.05 15.86
CA GLY A 6 19.75 6.65 15.08
C GLY A 6 19.24 7.11 13.71
N ASP A 7 20.02 7.95 13.02
CA ASP A 7 19.72 8.41 11.67
C ASP A 7 19.44 7.20 10.77
N LYS A 8 18.16 6.98 10.44
CA LYS A 8 17.74 5.88 9.57
C LYS A 8 18.00 6.27 8.13
N ASP A 9 18.61 5.38 7.36
CA ASP A 9 18.74 5.57 5.92
C ASP A 9 17.35 5.64 5.27
N VAL A 10 17.10 6.70 4.50
CA VAL A 10 15.86 6.89 3.74
C VAL A 10 16.16 6.82 2.25
N ILE A 11 15.50 5.90 1.56
CA ILE A 11 15.49 5.82 0.10
C ILE A 11 14.14 6.34 -0.37
N LYS A 12 14.16 7.32 -1.27
CA LYS A 12 12.94 7.83 -1.89
C LYS A 12 12.89 7.31 -3.31
N LEU A 13 11.86 6.54 -3.63
CA LEU A 13 11.53 6.04 -4.95
C LEU A 13 10.36 6.86 -5.50
N LYS A 14 10.52 7.41 -6.70
CA LYS A 14 9.48 8.18 -7.39
C LYS A 14 9.18 7.50 -8.71
N VAL A 15 7.95 7.00 -8.85
CA VAL A 15 7.51 6.32 -10.07
C VAL A 15 6.83 7.32 -10.99
N GLN A 16 7.35 7.41 -12.21
CA GLN A 16 6.85 8.24 -13.30
C GLN A 16 5.65 7.54 -13.99
N PRO A 17 4.77 8.27 -14.69
CA PRO A 17 3.59 7.67 -15.34
C PRO A 17 3.92 6.62 -16.41
N ASP A 18 5.11 6.70 -17.00
CA ASP A 18 5.64 5.74 -17.97
C ASP A 18 6.20 4.45 -17.31
N GLY A 19 6.28 4.41 -15.98
CA GLY A 19 6.83 3.31 -15.20
C GLY A 19 8.31 3.45 -14.85
N THR A 20 8.98 4.54 -15.25
CA THR A 20 10.36 4.82 -14.84
C THR A 20 10.43 5.06 -13.33
N VAL A 21 11.40 4.48 -12.64
CA VAL A 21 11.60 4.63 -11.18
C VAL A 21 12.87 5.43 -10.91
N GLU A 22 12.68 6.71 -10.59
CA GLU A 22 13.73 7.59 -10.08
C GLU A 22 13.98 7.31 -8.60
N TRP A 23 15.21 7.52 -8.14
CA TRP A 23 15.55 7.27 -6.74
C TRP A 23 16.63 8.22 -6.20
N THR A 24 16.55 8.47 -4.89
CA THR A 24 17.56 9.21 -4.11
C THR A 24 17.73 8.56 -2.73
N ALA A 25 18.87 8.75 -2.09
CA ALA A 25 19.16 8.23 -0.74
C ALA A 25 19.83 9.29 0.13
N THR A 26 19.59 9.27 1.44
CA THR A 26 20.14 10.25 2.39
C THR A 26 21.64 10.05 2.68
N GLN A 27 22.15 8.81 2.71
CA GLN A 27 23.58 8.49 2.91
C GLN A 27 24.01 7.22 2.16
N ASN A 28 25.34 7.08 1.93
CA ASN A 28 25.98 6.07 1.06
C ASN A 28 26.55 4.85 1.84
N HIS A 29 26.19 4.68 3.11
CA HIS A 29 26.65 3.53 3.89
C HIS A 29 25.75 2.31 3.63
N LYS A 30 26.26 1.10 3.94
CA LYS A 30 25.53 -0.16 3.78
C LYS A 30 24.14 -0.02 4.42
N LEU A 31 23.11 0.03 3.57
CA LEU A 31 21.71 0.27 3.95
C LEU A 31 21.21 -0.91 4.78
N VAL A 32 21.27 -0.81 6.11
CA VAL A 32 20.73 -1.82 7.02
C VAL A 32 19.33 -1.39 7.45
N ASN A 33 18.30 -2.10 6.99
CA ASN A 33 16.88 -1.82 7.28
C ASN A 33 16.46 -0.36 6.99
N PRO A 34 16.67 0.14 5.75
CA PRO A 34 16.30 1.50 5.38
C PRO A 34 14.78 1.69 5.39
N PHE A 35 14.34 2.93 5.58
CA PHE A 35 12.99 3.34 5.24
C PHE A 35 12.92 3.64 3.74
N ILE A 36 12.03 2.94 3.04
CA ILE A 36 11.83 3.14 1.60
C ILE A 36 10.48 3.86 1.41
N VAL A 37 10.55 5.10 0.95
CA VAL A 37 9.38 5.90 0.61
C VAL A 37 9.08 5.73 -0.86
N ILE A 38 7.90 5.21 -1.20
CA ILE A 38 7.42 5.09 -2.58
C ILE A 38 6.42 6.22 -2.82
N SER A 39 6.65 6.99 -3.87
CA SER A 39 5.78 8.07 -4.32
C SER A 39 5.45 7.90 -5.80
N PHE A 40 4.27 8.37 -6.20
CA PHE A 40 3.80 8.32 -7.58
C PHE A 40 3.61 9.75 -8.08
N VAL A 41 4.06 10.03 -9.31
CA VAL A 41 3.81 11.34 -9.93
C VAL A 41 2.32 11.56 -10.18
N ASP A 42 1.62 10.51 -10.61
CA ASP A 42 0.17 10.47 -10.65
C ASP A 42 -0.33 9.75 -9.40
N SER A 43 -0.75 10.52 -8.41
CA SER A 43 -1.29 10.03 -7.14
C SER A 43 -2.80 10.29 -7.01
N SER A 44 -3.51 10.40 -8.13
CA SER A 44 -4.96 10.64 -8.13
C SER A 44 -5.76 9.42 -7.68
N GLU A 45 -7.00 9.65 -7.21
CA GLU A 45 -7.95 8.60 -6.81
C GLU A 45 -8.19 7.59 -7.95
N GLU A 46 -8.28 8.10 -9.18
CA GLU A 46 -8.57 7.33 -10.40
C GLU A 46 -7.47 6.29 -10.70
N THR A 47 -6.24 6.54 -10.24
CA THR A 47 -5.06 5.77 -10.63
C THR A 47 -4.59 4.77 -9.59
N VAL A 48 -5.33 4.56 -8.49
CA VAL A 48 -4.99 3.59 -7.44
C VAL A 48 -4.70 2.18 -8.00
N GLY A 49 -5.45 1.72 -9.00
CA GLY A 49 -5.17 0.45 -9.69
C GLY A 49 -3.86 0.43 -10.48
N LYS A 50 -3.43 1.57 -11.06
CA LYS A 50 -2.10 1.72 -11.69
C LYS A 50 -1.00 1.82 -10.64
N GLN A 51 -1.24 2.56 -9.56
CA GLN A 51 -0.33 2.70 -8.43
C GLN A 51 0.04 1.32 -7.85
N ALA A 52 -0.91 0.38 -7.76
CA ALA A 52 -0.62 -1.01 -7.36
C ALA A 52 0.40 -1.72 -8.28
N LYS A 53 0.35 -1.47 -9.60
CA LYS A 53 1.36 -1.98 -10.54
C LYS A 53 2.71 -1.26 -10.35
N TRP A 54 2.67 0.04 -10.09
CA TRP A 54 3.86 0.84 -9.80
C TRP A 54 4.54 0.47 -8.48
N VAL A 55 3.78 0.03 -7.47
CA VAL A 55 4.33 -0.58 -6.24
C VAL A 55 5.25 -1.74 -6.59
N GLN A 56 4.85 -2.61 -7.53
CA GLN A 56 5.70 -3.72 -7.95
C GLN A 56 7.00 -3.24 -8.64
N LEU A 57 6.93 -2.20 -9.46
CA LEU A 57 8.13 -1.62 -10.10
C LEU A 57 9.08 -1.00 -9.06
N ALA A 58 8.52 -0.24 -8.12
CA ALA A 58 9.27 0.34 -7.01
C ALA A 58 9.90 -0.73 -6.12
N LEU A 59 9.18 -1.81 -5.80
CA LEU A 59 9.73 -2.94 -5.03
C LEU A 59 10.86 -3.66 -5.75
N LYS A 60 10.76 -3.84 -7.08
CA LYS A 60 11.86 -4.39 -7.88
C LYS A 60 13.11 -3.50 -7.76
N LYS A 61 12.93 -2.18 -7.93
CA LYS A 61 14.03 -1.22 -7.78
C LYS A 61 14.62 -1.24 -6.36
N ALA A 62 13.79 -1.26 -5.34
CA ALA A 62 14.18 -1.37 -3.94
C ALA A 62 15.00 -2.63 -3.69
N HIS A 63 14.57 -3.78 -4.22
CA HIS A 63 15.27 -5.05 -4.05
C HIS A 63 16.65 -5.02 -4.72
N THR A 64 16.78 -4.40 -5.90
CA THR A 64 18.09 -4.19 -6.54
C THR A 64 19.03 -3.30 -5.69
N LEU A 65 18.50 -2.32 -4.97
CA LEU A 65 19.30 -1.40 -4.16
C LEU A 65 19.71 -1.98 -2.80
N CYS A 66 18.86 -2.81 -2.19
CA CYS A 66 19.00 -3.22 -0.79
C CYS A 66 19.12 -4.73 -0.57
N ALA A 67 18.86 -5.55 -1.60
CA ALA A 67 18.92 -7.02 -1.54
C ALA A 67 18.17 -7.64 -0.35
N PHE A 68 16.96 -7.15 -0.02
CA PHE A 68 16.16 -7.66 1.09
C PHE A 68 15.40 -8.95 0.73
N ASP A 69 15.28 -9.85 1.71
CA ASP A 69 14.48 -11.08 1.58
C ASP A 69 13.02 -10.89 1.96
N THR A 70 12.76 -10.08 2.98
CA THR A 70 11.43 -9.77 3.51
C THR A 70 11.28 -8.29 3.74
N TYR A 71 10.03 -7.82 3.83
CA TYR A 71 9.74 -6.41 4.09
C TYR A 71 8.43 -6.22 4.84
N ASN A 72 8.32 -5.06 5.49
CA ASN A 72 7.08 -4.55 6.05
C ASN A 72 6.61 -3.36 5.22
N ALA A 73 5.31 -3.15 5.15
CA ALA A 73 4.71 -2.07 4.40
C ALA A 73 3.79 -1.22 5.29
N ILE A 74 3.77 0.08 5.00
CA ILE A 74 2.77 1.01 5.50
C ILE A 74 2.12 1.73 4.32
N GLY A 75 0.80 1.82 4.34
CA GLY A 75 0.00 2.54 3.36
C GLY A 75 -0.91 3.55 4.04
N HIS A 76 -0.71 4.83 3.76
CA HIS A 76 -1.60 5.90 4.21
C HIS A 76 -2.66 6.19 3.15
N SER A 77 -3.92 6.30 3.55
CA SER A 77 -5.06 6.57 2.65
C SER A 77 -5.01 5.61 1.43
N ASN A 78 -5.02 6.13 0.21
CA ASN A 78 -4.88 5.37 -1.04
C ASN A 78 -3.64 4.51 -1.15
N GLY A 79 -2.57 4.84 -0.43
CA GLY A 79 -1.39 3.97 -0.34
C GLY A 79 -1.75 2.59 0.21
N GLY A 80 -2.69 2.51 1.16
CA GLY A 80 -3.18 1.23 1.66
C GLY A 80 -4.00 0.45 0.64
N LEU A 81 -4.80 1.15 -0.20
CA LEU A 81 -5.49 0.53 -1.32
C LEU A 81 -4.49 -0.02 -2.34
N ALA A 82 -3.48 0.77 -2.71
CA ALA A 82 -2.44 0.36 -3.66
C ALA A 82 -1.69 -0.89 -3.17
N TRP A 83 -1.35 -0.96 -1.87
CA TRP A 83 -0.76 -2.15 -1.26
C TRP A 83 -1.68 -3.36 -1.29
N THR A 84 -2.96 -3.17 -0.96
CA THR A 84 -3.94 -4.26 -0.94
C THR A 84 -4.15 -4.83 -2.34
N ILE A 85 -4.33 -3.97 -3.35
CA ILE A 85 -4.47 -4.39 -4.75
C ILE A 85 -3.17 -5.04 -5.25
N TYR A 86 -2.00 -4.55 -4.84
CA TYR A 86 -0.71 -5.20 -5.14
C TYR A 86 -0.68 -6.64 -4.59
N LEU A 87 -1.07 -6.85 -3.34
CA LEU A 87 -1.13 -8.19 -2.73
C LEU A 87 -2.09 -9.13 -3.45
N GLU A 88 -3.18 -8.60 -4.00
CA GLU A 88 -4.20 -9.36 -4.72
C GLU A 88 -3.84 -9.67 -6.18
N GLN A 89 -3.00 -8.86 -6.83
CA GLN A 89 -2.76 -8.95 -8.28
C GLN A 89 -1.33 -9.35 -8.64
N ALA A 90 -0.34 -9.06 -7.79
CA ALA A 90 1.05 -9.39 -8.09
C ALA A 90 1.34 -10.89 -7.92
N PRO A 91 2.33 -11.45 -8.63
CA PRO A 91 2.74 -12.84 -8.46
C PRO A 91 3.13 -13.17 -7.02
N SER A 92 2.70 -14.34 -6.53
CA SER A 92 2.87 -14.78 -5.15
C SER A 92 4.32 -14.75 -4.66
N GLN A 93 5.29 -15.04 -5.53
CA GLN A 93 6.72 -15.00 -5.22
C GLN A 93 7.22 -13.64 -4.70
N TYR A 94 6.50 -12.55 -5.01
CA TYR A 94 6.81 -11.21 -4.51
C TYR A 94 5.99 -10.85 -3.28
N THR A 95 4.72 -11.24 -3.25
CA THR A 95 3.79 -10.87 -2.15
C THR A 95 4.03 -11.69 -0.89
N GLN A 96 4.44 -12.96 -1.01
CA GLN A 96 4.79 -13.83 0.13
C GLN A 96 5.99 -13.32 0.96
N LYS A 97 6.77 -12.38 0.43
CA LYS A 97 7.89 -11.74 1.13
C LYS A 97 7.44 -10.65 2.10
N MET A 98 6.22 -10.12 1.97
CA MET A 98 5.67 -9.13 2.89
C MET A 98 5.27 -9.81 4.20
N GLN A 99 5.83 -9.35 5.33
CA GLN A 99 5.55 -9.91 6.65
C GLN A 99 4.40 -9.17 7.34
N LYS A 100 4.39 -7.83 7.23
CA LYS A 100 3.39 -6.98 7.87
C LYS A 100 2.91 -5.88 6.94
N LEU A 101 1.61 -5.59 6.99
CA LEU A 101 1.00 -4.43 6.35
C LEU A 101 0.25 -3.60 7.41
N ILE A 102 0.60 -2.32 7.51
CA ILE A 102 -0.18 -1.33 8.25
C ILE A 102 -0.91 -0.44 7.26
N THR A 103 -2.23 -0.33 7.37
CA THR A 103 -3.03 0.64 6.63
C THR A 103 -3.52 1.73 7.57
N LEU A 104 -3.36 2.99 7.19
CA LEU A 104 -3.71 4.15 8.01
C LEU A 104 -4.74 5.02 7.27
N GLY A 105 -5.96 5.06 7.78
CA GLY A 105 -7.05 5.86 7.18
C GLY A 105 -7.39 5.45 5.75
N THR A 106 -7.22 4.17 5.40
CA THR A 106 -7.40 3.69 4.03
C THR A 106 -8.88 3.57 3.67
N PRO A 107 -9.36 4.26 2.61
CA PRO A 107 -10.77 4.25 2.23
C PRO A 107 -11.11 3.00 1.41
N PHE A 108 -11.22 1.84 2.08
CA PHE A 108 -11.63 0.58 1.44
C PHE A 108 -13.01 0.63 0.80
N ASP A 109 -13.88 1.49 1.34
CA ASP A 109 -15.15 1.86 0.74
C ASP A 109 -15.11 3.37 0.46
N THR A 110 -14.96 3.74 -0.82
CA THR A 110 -14.66 5.13 -1.23
C THR A 110 -15.88 6.03 -1.24
N GLN A 111 -17.08 5.47 -1.09
CA GLN A 111 -18.31 6.21 -0.90
C GLN A 111 -18.70 5.97 0.55
N LEU A 112 -18.89 7.04 1.33
CA LEU A 112 -19.73 6.98 2.51
C LEU A 112 -20.97 6.15 2.15
N PRO A 113 -21.46 5.25 3.03
CA PRO A 113 -22.60 4.40 2.71
C PRO A 113 -23.65 5.27 2.03
N LEU A 114 -23.89 5.02 0.75
CA LEU A 114 -24.92 5.75 0.03
C LEU A 114 -26.21 5.41 0.77
N GLU A 115 -26.68 6.32 1.61
CA GLU A 115 -27.97 6.21 2.27
C GLU A 115 -29.02 6.19 1.17
N LYS A 116 -29.34 4.99 0.69
CA LYS A 116 -30.44 4.83 -0.23
C LYS A 116 -31.69 4.91 0.63
N LYS A 117 -32.27 6.11 0.74
CA LYS A 117 -33.59 6.29 1.35
C LYS A 117 -34.59 5.48 0.54
N THR A 118 -34.98 4.32 1.08
CA THR A 118 -36.11 3.56 0.55
C THR A 118 -37.41 4.26 0.98
N SER A 119 -38.49 4.05 0.24
CA SER A 119 -39.84 4.52 0.60
C SER A 119 -40.29 4.07 1.99
N SER A 120 -39.60 3.08 2.56
CA SER A 120 -39.81 2.47 3.87
C SER A 120 -38.96 3.06 4.99
N GLY A 121 -38.12 4.07 4.73
CA GLY A 121 -37.26 4.71 5.72
C GLY A 121 -36.03 3.88 6.15
N VAL A 122 -35.77 2.74 5.49
CA VAL A 122 -34.59 1.92 5.76
C VAL A 122 -33.44 2.41 4.91
N GLU A 123 -32.34 2.81 5.53
CA GLU A 123 -31.05 3.06 4.89
C GLU A 123 -30.38 1.72 4.60
N THR A 124 -30.09 1.43 3.34
CA THR A 124 -29.29 0.28 2.96
C THR A 124 -27.87 0.73 2.65
N ILE A 125 -26.89 0.19 3.39
CA ILE A 125 -25.48 0.32 3.07
C ILE A 125 -25.23 -0.44 1.76
N VAL A 126 -24.81 0.28 0.72
CA VAL A 126 -24.45 -0.30 -0.58
C VAL A 126 -22.93 -0.29 -0.71
N GLU A 127 -22.32 -1.48 -0.72
CA GLU A 127 -20.89 -1.64 -0.98
C GLU A 127 -20.52 -1.06 -2.35
N THR A 128 -19.43 -0.28 -2.40
CA THR A 128 -18.88 0.18 -3.67
C THR A 128 -18.37 -0.98 -4.53
N ASP A 129 -18.29 -0.76 -5.83
CA ASP A 129 -17.69 -1.73 -6.76
C ASP A 129 -16.21 -1.99 -6.45
N MET A 130 -15.50 -1.01 -5.87
CA MET A 130 -14.14 -1.20 -5.40
C MET A 130 -14.10 -2.20 -4.24
N LEU A 131 -14.91 -1.99 -3.21
CA LEU A 131 -14.97 -2.89 -2.05
C LEU A 131 -15.33 -4.33 -2.48
N LYS A 132 -16.33 -4.49 -3.35
CA LYS A 132 -16.72 -5.81 -3.89
C LYS A 132 -15.55 -6.52 -4.58
N LYS A 133 -14.76 -5.79 -5.37
CA LYS A 133 -13.58 -6.34 -6.07
C LYS A 133 -12.50 -6.79 -5.08
N LEU A 134 -12.20 -5.97 -4.06
CA LEU A 134 -11.23 -6.30 -3.01
C LEU A 134 -11.69 -7.55 -2.23
N VAL A 135 -12.95 -7.57 -1.77
CA VAL A 135 -13.51 -8.72 -1.04
C VAL A 135 -13.47 -10.01 -1.87
N ALA A 136 -13.75 -9.93 -3.17
CA ALA A 136 -13.68 -11.08 -4.08
C ALA A 136 -12.24 -11.59 -4.28
N ALA A 137 -11.24 -10.71 -4.22
CA ALA A 137 -9.84 -11.04 -4.45
C ALA A 137 -9.05 -11.39 -3.18
N LYS A 138 -9.60 -11.13 -1.97
CA LYS A 138 -8.93 -11.35 -0.66
C LYS A 138 -8.26 -12.71 -0.48
N ARG A 139 -8.75 -13.78 -1.13
CA ARG A 139 -8.16 -15.12 -1.06
C ARG A 139 -6.75 -15.21 -1.65
N LYS A 140 -6.33 -14.21 -2.44
CA LYS A 140 -4.98 -14.11 -3.03
C LYS A 140 -3.96 -13.49 -2.07
N ILE A 141 -4.41 -12.83 -1.00
CA ILE A 141 -3.54 -12.26 0.02
C ILE A 141 -2.82 -13.41 0.76
N PRO A 142 -1.48 -13.33 0.98
CA PRO A 142 -0.75 -14.36 1.71
C PRO A 142 -1.32 -14.60 3.11
N LYS A 143 -1.62 -15.86 3.44
CA LYS A 143 -2.14 -16.22 4.77
C LYS A 143 -1.17 -15.98 5.92
N SER A 144 0.12 -15.80 5.60
CA SER A 144 1.19 -15.50 6.56
C SER A 144 1.32 -14.00 6.86
N LEU A 145 0.55 -13.14 6.20
CA LEU A 145 0.64 -11.68 6.36
C LEU A 145 -0.07 -11.24 7.65
N ASP A 146 0.64 -10.53 8.52
CA ASP A 146 0.01 -9.79 9.62
C ASP A 146 -0.49 -8.44 9.11
N MET A 147 -1.78 -8.14 9.32
CA MET A 147 -2.37 -6.88 8.87
C MET A 147 -2.96 -6.09 10.04
N ILE A 148 -2.62 -4.81 10.12
CA ILE A 148 -3.17 -3.86 11.09
C ILE A 148 -3.82 -2.73 10.31
N SER A 149 -5.11 -2.49 10.56
CA SER A 149 -5.80 -1.32 10.03
C SER A 149 -6.04 -0.31 11.14
N ILE A 150 -5.60 0.92 10.92
CA ILE A 150 -5.78 2.05 11.83
C ILE A 150 -6.79 3.00 11.16
N ALA A 151 -7.93 3.17 11.80
CA ALA A 151 -8.95 4.14 11.41
C ALA A 151 -9.00 5.28 12.43
N GLY A 152 -9.34 6.47 11.96
CA GLY A 152 -9.70 7.60 12.83
C GLY A 152 -11.20 7.59 13.10
N GLU A 153 -11.57 8.08 14.27
CA GLU A 153 -12.93 8.46 14.63
C GLU A 153 -12.93 9.98 14.78
N ILE A 154 -13.89 10.67 14.14
CA ILE A 154 -14.03 12.13 14.14
C ILE A 154 -15.34 12.50 14.81
#